data_AF-X7E949-F1
#
_entry.id   AF-X7E949-F1
#
_cell.length_a   1.000
_cell.length_b   1.000
_cell.length_c   1.000
_cell.angle_alpha   90.00
_cell.angle_beta   90.00
_cell.angle_gamma   90.00
#
_symmetry.space_group_name_H-M   'P 1'
#
loop_
_entity.id
_entity.type
_entity.pdbx_description
1 polymer ?
#
loop_
_entity_poly.entity_id
_entity_poly.type
_entity_poly.pdbx_seq_one_letter_code
_entity_poly.pdbx_strand_id
1 'polypeptide(L)'
;MNDFYDPKKLKIGQHVGVELDPYILNYPLDSNKTTWVADQGGRPFVLRFFQSNKGKVEGFLQNARKYASVKHPAITPNYPPFYSNLWVFSCSAVCGGENLYSFLGKYPDGAPLNVVISLFDNIAKALDQIHQNNLFHGHLDLSSIHVVNGIGLMTGFGAHNWMTKIDENDMDSRFFPPEYLKKNQQRTIASDRFAFMKLLMAALLGESILDKDFSTSLPDSHHSLSDATWDRLLDWSRENEGHRPKSLTEVIRIIRANLYKPEASGHTPTKRALKRYIRSTKSKAIAAASILAITLFAAVILWPTTEEETIVITPKPTPKITAEKVFEALPQVLEEPLKVGGTAPKIEKIAPTTFTMGDQNRMGDDNEKPIHEVEIPSGFYISKHEITFDQYDKFAKATNRELPPDNDWGRGNRPVINVSWYDAKAYTSWLSSQTNQEYRLPTEIEWEYSARADSNTAFWYGNTVKPGYSVCDSCGSQWDGISTAPVGSQASNPLGLFDMHGNVAEWIEDCYHDSYDGAPSKNQVWLANQCDNRVIRGGSWFDIPRVGRSATRYRATPDLKASNWGFRIVRIIQENDGISKSE
;
A
#
# COMPACT_ATOMS: atom_id res chain seq x y z
N MET A 1 -11.67 22.57 -33.05
CA MET A 1 -11.78 22.26 -31.61
C MET A 1 -10.47 21.62 -31.18
N ASN A 2 -10.11 21.60 -29.90
CA ASN A 2 -9.05 20.70 -29.47
C ASN A 2 -9.68 19.32 -29.32
N ASP A 3 -9.42 18.46 -30.31
CA ASP A 3 -9.99 17.12 -30.37
C ASP A 3 -9.16 16.19 -29.47
N PHE A 4 -9.32 16.39 -28.15
CA PHE A 4 -8.67 15.56 -27.13
C PHE A 4 -9.08 14.10 -27.31
N TYR A 5 -8.14 13.18 -27.05
CA TYR A 5 -8.39 11.75 -27.20
C TYR A 5 -9.50 11.30 -26.23
N ASP A 6 -10.47 10.55 -26.76
CA ASP A 6 -11.57 9.97 -25.98
C ASP A 6 -11.05 8.89 -25.00
N PRO A 7 -11.10 9.12 -23.67
CA PRO A 7 -10.56 8.18 -22.70
C PRO A 7 -11.21 6.78 -22.77
N LYS A 8 -12.45 6.67 -23.27
CA LYS A 8 -13.15 5.38 -23.44
C LYS A 8 -12.44 4.44 -24.42
N LYS A 9 -11.67 5.01 -25.35
CA LYS A 9 -10.88 4.28 -26.37
C LYS A 9 -9.50 3.85 -25.87
N LEU A 10 -9.11 4.24 -24.65
CA LEU A 10 -7.84 3.81 -24.06
C LEU A 10 -7.84 2.31 -23.74
N LYS A 11 -6.66 1.69 -23.81
CA LYS A 11 -6.44 0.27 -23.57
C LYS A 11 -5.32 0.05 -22.56
N ILE A 12 -5.37 -1.10 -21.88
CA ILE A 12 -4.25 -1.58 -21.06
C ILE A 12 -3.01 -1.76 -21.95
N GLY A 13 -1.84 -1.40 -21.43
CA GLY A 13 -0.56 -1.38 -22.16
C GLY A 13 -0.42 -0.22 -23.16
N GLN A 14 -1.41 0.68 -23.28
CA GLN A 14 -1.28 1.84 -24.16
C GLN A 14 -0.34 2.88 -23.55
N HIS A 15 0.61 3.34 -24.36
CA HIS A 15 1.52 4.43 -24.01
C HIS A 15 0.81 5.78 -24.20
N VAL A 16 0.90 6.67 -23.21
CA VAL A 16 0.33 8.04 -23.23
C VAL A 16 1.35 9.09 -22.81
N GLY A 17 1.07 10.35 -23.12
CA GLY A 17 2.03 11.46 -23.00
C GLY A 17 2.78 11.71 -24.32
N VAL A 18 3.89 12.46 -24.24
CA VAL A 18 4.79 12.80 -25.38
C VAL A 18 6.26 12.77 -24.94
N GLU A 19 6.57 11.99 -23.90
CA GLU A 19 7.91 11.92 -23.28
C GLU A 19 8.77 10.81 -23.91
N LEU A 20 10.08 10.87 -23.69
CA LEU A 20 11.05 9.84 -24.11
C LEU A 20 10.78 8.47 -23.46
N ASP A 21 10.20 8.47 -22.26
CA ASP A 21 9.69 7.30 -21.55
C ASP A 21 8.21 7.53 -21.26
N PRO A 22 7.29 7.07 -22.14
CA PRO A 22 5.86 7.38 -22.05
C PRO A 22 5.18 6.59 -20.93
N TYR A 23 4.09 7.14 -20.39
CA TYR A 23 3.37 6.51 -19.30
C TYR A 23 2.57 5.31 -19.83
N ILE A 24 2.73 4.14 -19.20
CA ILE A 24 2.03 2.91 -19.59
C ILE A 24 0.74 2.81 -18.79
N LEU A 25 -0.40 2.67 -19.46
CA LEU A 25 -1.70 2.49 -18.80
C LEU A 25 -1.87 1.04 -18.31
N ASN A 26 -1.86 0.82 -16.99
CA ASN A 26 -2.03 -0.51 -16.40
C ASN A 26 -3.49 -0.91 -16.27
N TYR A 27 -4.33 -0.05 -15.67
CA TYR A 27 -5.72 -0.43 -15.40
C TYR A 27 -6.67 0.77 -15.21
N PRO A 28 -7.90 0.73 -15.77
CA PRO A 28 -8.89 1.79 -15.57
C PRO A 28 -9.62 1.64 -14.24
N LEU A 29 -9.56 2.66 -13.37
CA LEU A 29 -10.24 2.67 -12.07
C LEU A 29 -11.75 2.98 -12.18
N ASP A 30 -12.24 3.39 -13.35
CA ASP A 30 -13.66 3.61 -13.60
C ASP A 30 -14.11 3.07 -14.97
N SER A 31 -15.40 2.76 -15.09
CA SER A 31 -16.02 2.19 -16.30
C SER A 31 -15.99 3.12 -17.53
N ASN A 32 -15.86 4.43 -17.32
CA ASN A 32 -15.67 5.42 -18.38
C ASN A 32 -14.19 5.56 -18.80
N LYS A 33 -13.26 4.83 -18.15
CA LYS A 33 -11.81 4.89 -18.38
C LYS A 33 -11.25 6.31 -18.22
N THR A 34 -11.81 7.10 -17.32
CA THR A 34 -11.39 8.49 -17.12
C THR A 34 -10.28 8.62 -16.08
N THR A 35 -10.15 7.63 -15.21
CA THR A 35 -9.11 7.48 -14.20
C THR A 35 -8.40 6.15 -14.42
N TRP A 36 -7.07 6.15 -14.38
CA TRP A 36 -6.24 4.97 -14.61
C TRP A 36 -5.14 4.89 -13.56
N VAL A 37 -4.79 3.66 -13.15
CA VAL A 37 -3.43 3.39 -12.67
C VAL A 37 -2.53 3.29 -13.89
N ALA A 38 -1.41 4.00 -13.85
CA ALA A 38 -0.39 4.02 -14.86
C ALA A 38 0.99 3.97 -14.20
N ASP A 39 2.01 3.62 -14.99
CA ASP A 39 3.38 3.51 -14.52
C ASP A 39 4.35 4.22 -15.47
N GLN A 40 5.41 4.80 -14.92
CA GLN A 40 6.59 5.27 -15.66
C GLN A 40 7.84 4.68 -15.01
N GLY A 41 8.42 3.67 -15.65
CA GLY A 41 9.72 3.13 -15.25
C GLY A 41 9.75 2.47 -13.86
N GLY A 42 8.69 1.78 -13.42
CA GLY A 42 8.54 1.20 -12.08
C GLY A 42 8.17 2.24 -11.03
N ARG A 43 7.29 3.19 -11.40
CA ARG A 43 6.76 4.22 -10.50
C ARG A 43 5.27 4.37 -10.79
N PRO A 44 4.39 3.83 -9.92
CA PRO A 44 2.97 3.81 -10.16
C PRO A 44 2.31 5.12 -9.73
N PHE A 45 1.44 5.67 -10.56
CA PHE A 45 0.63 6.86 -10.27
C PHE A 45 -0.77 6.74 -10.87
N VAL A 46 -1.68 7.57 -10.36
CA VAL A 46 -3.04 7.68 -10.87
C VAL A 46 -3.08 8.83 -11.88
N LEU A 47 -3.49 8.51 -13.12
CA LEU A 47 -3.83 9.47 -14.15
C LEU A 47 -5.33 9.73 -14.13
N ARG A 48 -5.73 11.00 -14.12
CA ARG A 48 -7.13 11.41 -14.32
C ARG A 48 -7.25 12.32 -15.53
N PHE A 49 -7.89 11.82 -16.58
CA PHE A 49 -8.12 12.52 -17.84
C PHE A 49 -9.20 13.60 -17.71
N PHE A 50 -9.01 14.69 -18.44
CA PHE A 50 -10.01 15.76 -18.54
C PHE A 50 -11.29 15.28 -19.25
N GLN A 51 -12.44 15.70 -18.72
CA GLN A 51 -13.76 15.38 -19.27
C GLN A 51 -14.46 16.68 -19.72
N SER A 52 -14.64 16.85 -21.03
CA SER A 52 -15.19 18.07 -21.65
C SER A 52 -16.63 18.38 -21.24
N ASN A 53 -17.40 17.37 -20.82
CA ASN A 53 -18.76 17.52 -20.31
C ASN A 53 -18.83 17.94 -18.82
N LYS A 54 -17.74 17.79 -18.04
CA LYS A 54 -17.72 18.13 -16.61
C LYS A 54 -17.23 19.56 -16.34
N GLY A 55 -16.47 20.19 -17.25
CA GLY A 55 -15.96 21.55 -17.05
C GLY A 55 -15.08 22.08 -18.19
N LYS A 56 -14.32 23.16 -17.92
CA LYS A 56 -13.39 23.77 -18.88
C LYS A 56 -11.95 23.29 -18.63
N VAL A 57 -11.19 23.07 -19.71
CA VAL A 57 -9.77 22.68 -19.70
C VAL A 57 -8.93 23.61 -18.82
N GLU A 58 -9.14 24.92 -18.95
CA GLU A 58 -8.40 25.92 -18.17
C GLU A 58 -8.63 25.74 -16.66
N GLY A 59 -9.88 25.53 -16.23
CA GLY A 59 -10.22 25.27 -14.83
C GLY A 59 -9.62 23.96 -14.31
N PHE A 60 -9.58 22.92 -15.15
CA PHE A 60 -8.89 21.66 -14.83
C PHE A 60 -7.39 21.88 -14.56
N LEU A 61 -6.69 22.55 -15.47
CA LEU A 61 -5.25 22.81 -15.37
C LEU A 61 -4.90 23.74 -14.21
N GLN A 62 -5.69 24.80 -14.00
CA GLN A 62 -5.53 25.71 -12.85
C GLN A 62 -5.73 24.96 -11.52
N ASN A 63 -6.77 24.12 -11.42
CA ASN A 63 -7.04 23.31 -10.24
C ASN A 63 -5.90 22.32 -9.94
N ALA A 64 -5.48 21.52 -10.93
CA ALA A 64 -4.39 20.55 -10.73
C ALA A 64 -3.08 21.24 -10.30
N ARG A 65 -2.72 22.39 -10.89
CA ARG A 65 -1.57 23.20 -10.45
C ARG A 65 -1.74 23.75 -9.03
N LYS A 66 -2.94 24.22 -8.65
CA LYS A 66 -3.26 24.73 -7.30
C LYS A 66 -3.07 23.64 -6.22
N TYR A 67 -3.42 22.39 -6.53
CA TYR A 67 -3.34 21.28 -5.58
C TYR A 67 -2.01 20.51 -5.63
N ALA A 68 -1.20 20.65 -6.67
CA ALA A 68 0.16 20.07 -6.76
C ALA A 68 1.17 20.69 -5.77
N SER A 69 0.89 21.87 -5.21
CA SER A 69 1.72 22.47 -4.15
C SER A 69 1.39 21.95 -2.74
N VAL A 70 0.33 21.14 -2.57
CA VAL A 70 -0.05 20.60 -1.27
C VAL A 70 0.88 19.46 -0.89
N LYS A 71 1.58 19.61 0.24
CA LYS A 71 2.45 18.59 0.83
C LYS A 71 2.06 18.38 2.29
N HIS A 72 1.54 17.21 2.63
CA HIS A 72 1.23 16.83 4.00
C HIS A 72 1.34 15.30 4.14
N PRO A 73 1.92 14.73 5.24
CA PRO A 73 2.09 13.29 5.39
C PRO A 73 0.79 12.46 5.34
N ALA A 74 -0.36 13.08 5.59
CA ALA A 74 -1.68 12.43 5.55
C ALA A 74 -2.40 12.54 4.17
N ILE A 75 -1.72 13.02 3.12
CA ILE A 75 -2.30 13.23 1.77
C ILE A 75 -1.35 12.68 0.71
N THR A 76 -1.87 11.92 -0.26
CA THR A 76 -1.11 11.51 -1.45
C THR A 76 -0.60 12.73 -2.22
N PRO A 77 0.70 12.82 -2.57
CA PRO A 77 1.20 13.89 -3.43
C PRO A 77 0.43 14.00 -4.74
N ASN A 78 0.01 15.22 -5.09
CA ASN A 78 -0.44 15.59 -6.43
C ASN A 78 0.74 16.15 -7.22
N TYR A 79 0.80 15.86 -8.51
CA TYR A 79 1.84 16.36 -9.42
C TYR A 79 1.27 17.37 -10.43
N PRO A 80 2.11 18.21 -11.06
CA PRO A 80 1.67 19.11 -12.11
C PRO A 80 0.92 18.36 -13.25
N PRO A 81 -0.14 18.94 -13.82
CA PRO A 81 -0.89 18.29 -14.89
C PRO A 81 -0.12 18.29 -16.22
N PHE A 82 -0.34 17.25 -17.02
CA PHE A 82 0.11 17.19 -18.40
C PHE A 82 -0.92 17.83 -19.34
N TYR A 83 -0.43 18.53 -20.36
CA TYR A 83 -1.26 19.15 -21.39
C TYR A 83 -0.56 19.12 -22.75
N SER A 84 -1.29 18.68 -23.77
CA SER A 84 -0.94 18.77 -25.19
C SER A 84 -2.22 18.92 -26.02
N ASN A 85 -2.10 18.98 -27.34
CA ASN A 85 -3.26 19.00 -28.25
C ASN A 85 -4.09 17.70 -28.19
N LEU A 86 -3.48 16.57 -27.80
CA LEU A 86 -4.11 15.24 -27.75
C LEU A 86 -4.51 14.82 -26.33
N TRP A 87 -3.67 15.12 -25.35
CA TRP A 87 -3.77 14.66 -23.97
C TRP A 87 -3.95 15.81 -22.99
N VAL A 88 -4.90 15.67 -22.06
CA VAL A 88 -5.03 16.53 -20.88
C VAL A 88 -5.36 15.67 -19.67
N PHE A 89 -4.49 15.65 -18.68
CA PHE A 89 -4.69 14.85 -17.46
C PHE A 89 -3.90 15.41 -16.26
N SER A 90 -4.30 15.02 -15.07
CA SER A 90 -3.62 15.32 -13.81
C SER A 90 -3.11 14.02 -13.19
N CYS A 91 -1.95 14.08 -12.54
CA CYS A 91 -1.31 12.92 -11.93
C CYS A 91 -1.32 13.04 -10.39
N SER A 92 -1.55 11.95 -9.68
CA SER A 92 -1.40 11.84 -8.22
C SER A 92 -0.75 10.52 -7.83
N ALA A 93 -0.03 10.47 -6.72
CA ALA A 93 0.62 9.23 -6.27
C ALA A 93 -0.40 8.10 -6.02
N VAL A 94 -0.04 6.87 -6.35
CA VAL A 94 -0.78 5.68 -5.90
C VAL A 94 -0.57 5.52 -4.39
N CYS A 95 -1.65 5.20 -3.67
CA CYS A 95 -1.57 4.81 -2.27
C CYS A 95 -1.66 3.28 -2.15
N GLY A 96 -0.71 2.68 -1.44
CA GLY A 96 -0.82 1.31 -0.96
C GLY A 96 -1.92 1.14 0.09
N GLY A 97 -1.98 -0.02 0.73
CA GLY A 97 -2.95 -0.31 1.78
C GLY A 97 -4.42 -0.41 1.31
N GLU A 98 -5.27 -0.94 2.18
CA GLU A 98 -6.70 -1.13 1.89
C GLU A 98 -7.47 0.19 1.96
N ASN A 99 -8.59 0.31 1.23
CA ASN A 99 -9.44 1.50 1.34
C ASN A 99 -10.23 1.47 2.67
N LEU A 100 -10.71 2.64 3.12
CA LEU A 100 -11.39 2.77 4.41
C LEU A 100 -12.67 1.93 4.46
N TYR A 101 -13.38 1.77 3.34
CA TYR A 101 -14.51 0.83 3.20
C TYR A 101 -14.12 -0.59 3.64
N SER A 102 -13.12 -1.18 2.98
CA SER A 102 -12.61 -2.53 3.28
C SER A 102 -12.06 -2.65 4.70
N PHE A 103 -11.43 -1.60 5.21
CA PHE A 103 -10.92 -1.59 6.59
C PHE A 103 -12.05 -1.64 7.62
N LEU A 104 -13.07 -0.79 7.45
CA LEU A 104 -14.22 -0.70 8.38
C LEU A 104 -15.15 -1.91 8.26
N GLY A 105 -15.15 -2.65 7.16
CA GLY A 105 -15.85 -3.95 7.04
C GLY A 105 -15.44 -4.99 8.10
N LYS A 106 -14.27 -4.84 8.73
CA LYS A 106 -13.80 -5.66 9.87
C LYS A 106 -14.45 -5.28 11.21
N TYR A 107 -15.17 -4.15 11.24
CA TYR A 107 -15.78 -3.53 12.41
C TYR A 107 -17.25 -3.20 12.12
N PRO A 108 -18.11 -4.21 11.85
CA PRO A 108 -19.49 -3.99 11.40
C PRO A 108 -20.35 -3.21 12.41
N ASP A 109 -20.03 -3.30 13.71
CA ASP A 109 -20.69 -2.60 14.81
C ASP A 109 -19.92 -1.36 15.31
N GLY A 110 -18.89 -0.93 14.58
CA GLY A 110 -18.00 0.18 14.95
C GLY A 110 -16.61 -0.25 15.44
N ALA A 111 -15.61 0.58 15.17
CA ALA A 111 -14.21 0.31 15.49
C ALA A 111 -13.83 0.83 16.89
N PRO A 112 -12.94 0.14 17.62
CA PRO A 112 -12.43 0.61 18.91
C PRO A 112 -11.81 2.01 18.82
N LEU A 113 -11.97 2.83 19.88
CA LEU A 113 -11.56 4.24 19.86
C LEU A 113 -10.09 4.47 19.48
N ASN A 114 -9.17 3.58 19.89
CA ASN A 114 -7.75 3.68 19.53
C ASN A 114 -7.55 3.52 18.01
N VAL A 115 -8.32 2.65 17.36
CA VAL A 115 -8.32 2.48 15.89
C VAL A 115 -8.88 3.73 15.23
N VAL A 116 -10.06 4.20 15.66
CA VAL A 116 -10.69 5.43 15.12
C VAL A 116 -9.75 6.64 15.25
N ILE A 117 -9.08 6.81 16.38
CA ILE A 117 -8.11 7.90 16.58
C ILE A 117 -6.90 7.74 15.66
N SER A 118 -6.38 6.52 15.47
CA SER A 118 -5.24 6.25 14.59
C SER A 118 -5.56 6.57 13.12
N LEU A 119 -6.78 6.26 12.67
CA LEU A 119 -7.28 6.59 11.34
C LEU A 119 -7.44 8.11 11.13
N PHE A 120 -8.14 8.80 12.03
CA PHE A 120 -8.62 10.16 11.78
C PHE A 120 -7.77 11.30 12.34
N ASP A 121 -6.83 11.07 13.27
CA ASP A 121 -6.03 12.15 13.87
C ASP A 121 -5.14 12.89 12.85
N ASN A 122 -4.45 12.14 12.00
CA ASN A 122 -3.60 12.72 10.96
C ASN A 122 -4.43 13.40 9.86
N ILE A 123 -5.61 12.85 9.54
CA ILE A 123 -6.57 13.43 8.58
C ILE A 123 -7.13 14.75 9.12
N ALA A 124 -7.54 14.80 10.39
CA ALA A 124 -8.08 15.99 11.05
C ALA A 124 -7.06 17.14 11.07
N LYS A 125 -5.81 16.84 11.45
CA LYS A 125 -4.69 17.80 11.42
C LYS A 125 -4.43 18.33 10.02
N ALA A 126 -4.40 17.45 9.02
CA ALA A 126 -4.17 17.81 7.62
C ALA A 126 -5.23 18.78 7.10
N LEU A 127 -6.50 18.44 7.31
CA LEU A 127 -7.63 19.25 6.89
C LEU A 127 -7.61 20.61 7.61
N ASP A 128 -7.49 20.65 8.93
CA ASP A 128 -7.41 21.91 9.70
C ASP A 128 -6.23 22.79 9.26
N GLN A 129 -5.07 22.21 8.92
CA GLN A 129 -3.90 22.95 8.40
C GLN A 129 -4.14 23.50 7.00
N ILE A 130 -4.72 22.71 6.09
CA ILE A 130 -4.87 23.06 4.68
C ILE A 130 -6.06 23.99 4.46
N HIS A 131 -7.12 23.88 5.27
CA HIS A 131 -8.25 24.79 5.32
C HIS A 131 -7.82 26.26 5.59
N GLN A 132 -6.71 26.48 6.31
CA GLN A 132 -6.14 27.84 6.52
C GLN A 132 -5.73 28.53 5.21
N ASN A 133 -5.40 27.76 4.17
CA ASN A 133 -4.99 28.26 2.85
C ASN A 133 -6.16 28.36 1.85
N ASN A 134 -7.41 28.25 2.32
CA ASN A 134 -8.61 28.18 1.48
C ASN A 134 -8.53 27.07 0.40
N LEU A 135 -8.01 25.93 0.84
CA LEU A 135 -7.94 24.66 0.13
C LEU A 135 -8.80 23.64 0.88
N PHE A 136 -9.44 22.74 0.16
CA PHE A 136 -10.33 21.71 0.68
C PHE A 136 -10.35 20.51 -0.28
N HIS A 137 -10.71 19.34 0.23
CA HIS A 137 -10.72 18.07 -0.52
C HIS A 137 -11.82 18.05 -1.58
N GLY A 138 -13.04 18.43 -1.21
CA GLY A 138 -14.21 18.52 -2.10
C GLY A 138 -14.72 17.18 -2.66
N HIS A 139 -14.21 16.07 -2.13
CA HIS A 139 -14.50 14.69 -2.53
C HIS A 139 -14.02 13.77 -1.38
N LEU A 140 -14.75 13.74 -0.27
CA LEU A 140 -14.30 13.02 0.94
C LEU A 140 -15.32 11.92 1.28
N ASP A 141 -14.95 10.67 1.01
CA ASP A 141 -15.78 9.48 1.22
C ASP A 141 -14.92 8.25 1.62
N LEU A 142 -15.52 7.05 1.64
CA LEU A 142 -14.83 5.81 2.04
C LEU A 142 -13.81 5.31 1.00
N SER A 143 -13.85 5.82 -0.24
CA SER A 143 -12.91 5.52 -1.31
C SER A 143 -11.72 6.49 -1.33
N SER A 144 -11.95 7.75 -0.93
CA SER A 144 -10.92 8.79 -0.86
C SER A 144 -9.98 8.67 0.35
N ILE A 145 -10.09 7.61 1.15
CA ILE A 145 -9.20 7.33 2.29
C ILE A 145 -8.67 5.89 2.18
N HIS A 146 -7.36 5.74 2.30
CA HIS A 146 -6.67 4.47 2.44
C HIS A 146 -6.12 4.31 3.87
N VAL A 147 -5.98 3.06 4.32
CA VAL A 147 -5.37 2.71 5.60
C VAL A 147 -4.04 1.99 5.34
N VAL A 148 -2.95 2.66 5.71
CA VAL A 148 -1.57 2.16 5.55
C VAL A 148 -0.97 2.03 6.95
N ASN A 149 -0.57 0.82 7.34
CA ASN A 149 -0.01 0.52 8.66
C ASN A 149 -0.84 1.08 9.84
N GLY A 150 -2.18 1.02 9.71
CA GLY A 150 -3.13 1.52 10.72
C GLY A 150 -3.43 3.02 10.66
N ILE A 151 -2.76 3.78 9.80
CA ILE A 151 -2.90 5.24 9.66
C ILE A 151 -3.76 5.57 8.44
N GLY A 152 -4.68 6.53 8.58
CA GLY A 152 -5.49 7.03 7.47
C GLY A 152 -4.74 8.04 6.58
N LEU A 153 -4.77 7.82 5.27
CA LEU A 153 -4.23 8.69 4.23
C LEU A 153 -5.33 9.11 3.25
N MET A 154 -5.47 10.41 2.98
CA MET A 154 -6.40 10.92 1.97
C MET A 154 -5.80 10.81 0.55
N THR A 155 -6.62 10.36 -0.41
CA THR A 155 -6.25 10.19 -1.81
C THR A 155 -7.04 11.14 -2.71
N GLY A 156 -6.46 11.59 -3.83
CA GLY A 156 -7.18 12.44 -4.81
C GLY A 156 -7.57 13.83 -4.27
N PHE A 157 -6.85 14.36 -3.29
CA PHE A 157 -7.15 15.62 -2.62
C PHE A 157 -7.31 16.79 -3.61
N GLY A 158 -8.53 17.32 -3.70
CA GLY A 158 -8.87 18.43 -4.60
C GLY A 158 -9.09 18.06 -6.07
N ALA A 159 -9.00 16.78 -6.46
CA ALA A 159 -9.03 16.34 -7.86
C ALA A 159 -10.35 16.66 -8.60
N HIS A 160 -11.48 16.78 -7.87
CA HIS A 160 -12.80 17.04 -8.43
C HIS A 160 -13.20 18.53 -8.39
N ASN A 161 -12.38 19.41 -7.81
CA ASN A 161 -12.79 20.80 -7.51
C ASN A 161 -12.97 21.71 -8.73
N TRP A 162 -12.49 21.31 -9.91
CA TRP A 162 -12.73 21.99 -11.19
C TRP A 162 -14.08 21.66 -11.84
N MET A 163 -14.76 20.59 -11.39
CA MET A 163 -15.98 20.10 -12.03
C MET A 163 -17.16 21.03 -11.76
N THR A 164 -17.96 21.31 -12.78
CA THR A 164 -19.19 22.12 -12.65
C THR A 164 -20.23 21.47 -11.74
N LYS A 165 -20.28 20.13 -11.74
CA LYS A 165 -21.13 19.31 -10.88
C LYS A 165 -20.42 18.00 -10.54
N ILE A 166 -20.55 17.56 -9.30
CA ILE A 166 -20.25 16.21 -8.80
C ILE A 166 -21.57 15.44 -8.76
N ASP A 167 -21.58 14.21 -9.28
CA ASP A 167 -22.71 13.28 -9.24
C ASP A 167 -22.33 11.93 -8.60
N GLU A 168 -23.30 11.02 -8.52
CA GLU A 168 -23.17 9.72 -7.84
C GLU A 168 -22.13 8.77 -8.47
N ASN A 169 -21.68 9.05 -9.71
CA ASN A 169 -20.59 8.31 -10.34
C ASN A 169 -19.21 8.87 -9.94
N ASP A 170 -19.16 10.10 -9.40
CA ASP A 170 -17.93 10.75 -8.96
C ASP A 170 -17.67 10.50 -7.47
N MET A 171 -18.72 10.53 -6.63
CA MET A 171 -18.64 10.47 -5.16
C MET A 171 -19.82 9.69 -4.58
N ASP A 172 -19.61 8.98 -3.45
CA ASP A 172 -20.69 8.28 -2.74
C ASP A 172 -21.74 9.28 -2.20
N SER A 173 -22.99 9.13 -2.67
CA SER A 173 -24.12 9.98 -2.32
C SER A 173 -24.42 10.06 -0.82
N ARG A 174 -24.07 9.03 -0.03
CA ARG A 174 -24.28 8.99 1.43
C ARG A 174 -23.45 10.04 2.19
N PHE A 175 -22.38 10.52 1.55
CA PHE A 175 -21.47 11.55 2.04
C PHE A 175 -21.75 12.95 1.48
N PHE A 176 -22.73 13.12 0.59
CA PHE A 176 -23.01 14.43 -0.02
C PHE A 176 -23.38 15.48 1.02
N PRO A 177 -22.61 16.58 1.14
CA PRO A 177 -23.02 17.73 1.92
C PRO A 177 -24.31 18.33 1.32
N PRO A 178 -25.23 18.88 2.12
CA PRO A 178 -26.49 19.47 1.62
C PRO A 178 -26.31 20.53 0.52
N GLU A 179 -25.17 21.22 0.50
CA GLU A 179 -24.79 22.16 -0.57
C GLU A 179 -24.46 21.52 -1.93
N TYR A 180 -24.20 20.20 -2.01
CA TYR A 180 -24.00 19.45 -3.26
C TYR A 180 -25.35 19.03 -3.88
N LEU A 181 -26.43 19.02 -3.12
CA LEU A 181 -27.78 18.74 -3.62
C LEU A 181 -28.42 19.96 -4.32
N LYS A 182 -27.81 21.14 -4.19
CA LYS A 182 -28.29 22.40 -4.78
C LYS A 182 -27.96 22.47 -6.27
N LYS A 183 -28.83 23.11 -7.06
CA LYS A 183 -28.66 23.31 -8.52
C LYS A 183 -27.32 23.94 -8.87
N ASN A 184 -26.88 24.93 -8.09
CA ASN A 184 -25.54 25.50 -8.15
C ASN A 184 -24.76 24.91 -6.97
N GLN A 185 -24.03 23.83 -7.21
CA GLN A 185 -23.20 23.22 -6.17
C GLN A 185 -22.11 24.18 -5.71
N GLN A 186 -21.93 24.29 -4.41
CA GLN A 186 -20.83 25.02 -3.80
C GLN A 186 -20.02 24.03 -2.97
N ARG A 187 -18.70 24.04 -3.17
CA ARG A 187 -17.75 23.23 -2.40
C ARG A 187 -16.93 24.15 -1.53
N THR A 188 -16.92 23.88 -0.23
CA THR A 188 -16.30 24.76 0.77
C THR A 188 -15.56 23.92 1.82
N ILE A 189 -14.82 24.62 2.69
CA ILE A 189 -14.26 24.05 3.93
C ILE A 189 -15.34 23.39 4.81
N ALA A 190 -16.56 23.93 4.83
CA ALA A 190 -17.67 23.35 5.57
C ALA A 190 -18.16 22.03 4.96
N SER A 191 -18.01 21.85 3.65
CA SER A 191 -18.34 20.60 2.94
C SER A 191 -17.44 19.44 3.40
N ASP A 192 -16.11 19.66 3.45
CA ASP A 192 -15.15 18.69 3.99
C ASP A 192 -15.47 18.31 5.45
N ARG A 193 -15.84 19.30 6.27
CA ARG A 193 -16.14 19.08 7.70
C ARG A 193 -17.37 18.22 7.92
N PHE A 194 -18.41 18.38 7.09
CA PHE A 194 -19.58 17.51 7.11
C PHE A 194 -19.23 16.07 6.73
N ALA A 195 -18.52 15.90 5.62
CA ALA A 195 -18.08 14.58 5.15
C ALA A 195 -17.14 13.88 6.16
N PHE A 196 -16.24 14.62 6.81
CA PHE A 196 -15.39 14.10 7.89
C PHE A 196 -16.21 13.59 9.07
N MET A 197 -17.24 14.33 9.51
CA MET A 197 -18.13 13.89 10.59
C MET A 197 -18.91 12.63 10.21
N LYS A 198 -19.40 12.53 8.96
CA LYS A 198 -20.04 11.33 8.42
C LYS A 198 -19.11 10.11 8.47
N LEU A 199 -17.87 10.25 8.00
CA LEU A 199 -16.84 9.19 8.04
C LEU A 199 -16.50 8.76 9.46
N LEU A 200 -16.39 9.73 10.38
CA LEU A 200 -16.13 9.47 11.79
C LEU A 200 -17.30 8.74 12.47
N MET A 201 -18.55 9.09 12.16
CA MET A 201 -19.73 8.35 12.66
C MET A 201 -19.77 6.92 12.10
N ALA A 202 -19.48 6.73 10.82
CA ALA A 202 -19.39 5.40 10.21
C ALA A 202 -18.30 4.53 10.86
N ALA A 203 -17.16 5.13 11.24
CA ALA A 203 -16.11 4.42 11.95
C ALA A 203 -16.45 4.10 13.41
N LEU A 204 -17.28 4.93 14.07
CA LEU A 204 -17.72 4.71 15.46
C LEU A 204 -18.92 3.75 15.59
N LEU A 205 -19.82 3.72 14.61
CA LEU A 205 -21.10 2.99 14.67
C LEU A 205 -21.21 1.82 13.68
N GLY A 206 -20.20 1.64 12.81
CA GLY A 206 -20.25 0.74 11.67
C GLY A 206 -20.84 1.41 10.43
N GLU A 207 -20.41 0.97 9.25
CA GLU A 207 -20.75 1.62 7.97
C GLU A 207 -22.27 1.64 7.69
N SER A 208 -22.98 0.59 8.09
CA SER A 208 -24.43 0.40 7.85
C SER A 208 -25.35 1.48 8.44
N ILE A 209 -24.79 2.41 9.24
CA ILE A 209 -25.49 3.62 9.68
C ILE A 209 -25.74 4.61 8.52
N LEU A 210 -24.92 4.57 7.47
CA LEU A 210 -24.97 5.48 6.33
C LEU A 210 -26.09 5.17 5.34
N ASP A 211 -26.58 3.93 5.32
CA ASP A 211 -27.65 3.46 4.43
C ASP A 211 -29.06 3.76 5.00
N LYS A 212 -29.12 4.25 6.24
CA LYS A 212 -30.34 4.65 6.94
C LYS A 212 -30.57 6.16 6.75
N ASP A 213 -31.72 6.65 7.17
CA ASP A 213 -31.87 8.09 7.42
C ASP A 213 -30.96 8.48 8.59
N PHE A 214 -29.74 8.87 8.24
CA PHE A 214 -28.66 9.23 9.16
C PHE A 214 -29.05 10.31 10.17
N SER A 215 -30.07 11.14 9.88
CA SER A 215 -30.54 12.16 10.81
C SER A 215 -31.38 11.60 11.96
N THR A 216 -32.05 10.46 11.74
CA THR A 216 -32.97 9.82 12.71
C THR A 216 -32.47 8.47 13.22
N SER A 217 -31.46 7.86 12.59
CA SER A 217 -30.95 6.53 12.94
C SER A 217 -29.80 6.50 13.94
N LEU A 218 -29.26 7.65 14.35
CA LEU A 218 -28.15 7.73 15.31
C LEU A 218 -28.63 7.36 16.73
N PRO A 219 -27.87 6.57 17.50
CA PRO A 219 -28.26 6.16 18.85
C PRO A 219 -28.14 7.31 19.87
N ASP A 220 -28.96 7.27 20.92
CA ASP A 220 -28.93 8.26 22.02
C ASP A 220 -27.63 8.25 22.84
N SER A 221 -26.86 7.15 22.82
CA SER A 221 -25.58 7.02 23.53
C SER A 221 -24.61 6.09 22.81
N HIS A 222 -23.32 6.18 23.17
CA HIS A 222 -22.26 5.34 22.60
C HIS A 222 -21.41 4.72 23.71
N HIS A 223 -21.32 3.39 23.74
CA HIS A 223 -20.78 2.62 24.87
C HIS A 223 -19.36 3.02 25.34
N SER A 224 -18.46 3.43 24.45
CA SER A 224 -17.08 3.86 24.80
C SER A 224 -16.91 5.38 25.00
N LEU A 225 -17.96 6.19 24.89
CA LEU A 225 -17.90 7.65 24.99
C LEU A 225 -18.85 8.13 26.09
N SER A 226 -18.47 9.16 26.85
CA SER A 226 -19.45 9.79 27.76
C SER A 226 -20.49 10.57 26.99
N ASP A 227 -21.73 10.60 27.49
CA ASP A 227 -22.88 11.35 26.97
C ASP A 227 -22.50 12.76 26.48
N ALA A 228 -21.84 13.58 27.30
CA ALA A 228 -21.41 14.94 26.92
C ALA A 228 -20.41 15.03 25.73
N THR A 229 -19.69 13.94 25.43
CA THR A 229 -18.88 13.83 24.19
C THR A 229 -19.78 13.42 23.03
N TRP A 230 -20.67 12.45 23.26
CA TRP A 230 -21.60 11.94 22.25
C TRP A 230 -22.59 13.00 21.76
N ASP A 231 -23.25 13.73 22.68
CA ASP A 231 -24.14 14.85 22.38
C ASP A 231 -23.47 15.89 21.45
N ARG A 232 -22.19 16.18 21.70
CA ARG A 232 -21.40 17.14 20.91
C ARG A 232 -21.06 16.60 19.52
N LEU A 233 -20.82 15.29 19.39
CA LEU A 233 -20.63 14.63 18.10
C LEU A 233 -21.94 14.54 17.30
N LEU A 234 -23.07 14.28 17.96
CA LEU A 234 -24.40 14.30 17.35
C LEU A 234 -24.77 15.69 16.82
N ASP A 235 -24.54 16.75 17.61
CA ASP A 235 -24.80 18.13 17.16
C ASP A 235 -23.95 18.48 15.93
N TRP A 236 -22.65 18.18 15.99
CA TRP A 236 -21.70 18.42 14.89
C TRP A 236 -21.95 17.62 13.61
N SER A 237 -22.71 16.53 13.69
CA SER A 237 -23.06 15.68 12.54
C SER A 237 -24.33 16.13 11.80
N ARG A 238 -24.97 17.21 12.25
CA ARG A 238 -26.18 17.79 11.62
C ARG A 238 -25.88 18.45 10.28
N GLU A 239 -26.89 18.48 9.42
CA GLU A 239 -26.81 19.04 8.06
C GLU A 239 -26.48 20.53 8.00
N ASN A 240 -27.04 21.30 8.93
CA ASN A 240 -26.90 22.76 8.98
C ASN A 240 -25.45 23.16 9.28
N GLU A 241 -24.87 23.98 8.39
CA GLU A 241 -23.50 24.49 8.47
C GLU A 241 -23.15 25.12 9.82
N GLY A 242 -24.10 25.79 10.48
CA GLY A 242 -23.88 26.42 11.79
C GLY A 242 -23.50 25.46 12.92
N HIS A 243 -23.85 24.17 12.80
CA HIS A 243 -23.44 23.13 13.76
C HIS A 243 -22.07 22.52 13.45
N ARG A 244 -21.53 22.66 12.23
CA ARG A 244 -20.33 21.91 11.82
C ARG A 244 -19.11 22.32 12.66
N PRO A 245 -18.21 21.38 13.01
CA PRO A 245 -17.08 21.67 13.91
C PRO A 245 -16.12 22.71 13.30
N LYS A 246 -15.65 23.66 14.13
CA LYS A 246 -14.72 24.71 13.69
C LYS A 246 -13.28 24.24 13.51
N SER A 247 -12.91 23.15 14.17
CA SER A 247 -11.64 22.42 14.05
C SER A 247 -11.94 20.93 14.16
N LEU A 248 -11.38 20.14 13.25
CA LEU A 248 -11.46 18.69 13.26
C LEU A 248 -10.51 18.08 14.30
N THR A 249 -9.39 18.74 14.57
CA THR A 249 -8.44 18.36 15.63
C THR A 249 -9.11 18.40 17.01
N GLU A 250 -9.99 19.37 17.26
CA GLU A 250 -10.82 19.43 18.48
C GLU A 250 -11.78 18.24 18.60
N VAL A 251 -12.33 17.74 17.48
CA VAL A 251 -13.20 16.54 17.46
C VAL A 251 -12.41 15.31 17.92
N ILE A 252 -11.23 15.09 17.35
CA ILE A 252 -10.38 13.95 17.73
C ILE A 252 -9.83 14.12 19.15
N ARG A 253 -9.55 15.34 19.61
CA ARG A 253 -9.10 15.63 20.98
C ARG A 253 -10.14 15.20 22.03
N ILE A 254 -11.43 15.50 21.82
CA ILE A 254 -12.47 15.08 22.77
C ILE A 254 -12.72 13.57 22.76
N ILE A 255 -12.61 12.91 21.60
CA ILE A 255 -12.68 11.45 21.52
C ILE A 255 -11.50 10.81 22.26
N ARG A 256 -10.27 11.30 22.04
CA ARG A 256 -9.06 10.85 22.74
C ARG A 256 -9.17 10.98 24.27
N ALA A 257 -9.85 12.01 24.78
CA ALA A 257 -10.07 12.18 26.22
C ALA A 257 -10.93 11.08 26.86
N ASN A 258 -11.62 10.25 26.07
CA ASN A 258 -12.39 9.10 26.57
C ASN A 258 -11.56 7.80 26.67
N LEU A 259 -10.37 7.71 26.05
CA LEU A 259 -9.46 6.55 26.18
C LEU A 259 -8.96 6.33 27.61
N TYR A 260 -8.84 7.41 28.40
CA TYR A 260 -8.21 7.40 29.73
C TYR A 260 -9.22 7.41 30.88
N LYS A 261 -10.50 7.17 30.59
CA LYS A 261 -11.51 7.06 31.66
C LYS A 261 -11.40 5.67 32.29
N PRO A 262 -11.14 5.54 33.60
CA PRO A 262 -11.37 4.29 34.28
C PRO A 262 -12.85 3.92 34.14
N GLU A 263 -13.15 2.62 34.07
CA GLU A 263 -14.50 2.10 33.86
C GLU A 263 -15.53 2.84 34.70
N ALA A 264 -16.43 3.56 34.03
CA ALA A 264 -17.45 4.34 34.72
C ALA A 264 -18.44 3.38 35.36
N SER A 265 -18.31 3.23 36.68
CA SER A 265 -19.15 2.41 37.54
C SER A 265 -20.64 2.53 37.21
N GLY A 266 -21.27 1.40 36.90
CA GLY A 266 -22.70 1.14 37.10
C GLY A 266 -23.70 2.13 36.48
N HIS A 267 -24.43 1.67 35.47
CA HIS A 267 -25.70 2.28 35.06
C HIS A 267 -26.53 2.70 36.28
N THR A 268 -26.81 4.00 36.41
CA THR A 268 -27.78 4.50 37.40
C THR A 268 -29.09 4.78 36.67
N PRO A 269 -30.15 3.95 36.82
CA PRO A 269 -31.41 4.17 36.12
C PRO A 269 -32.06 5.47 36.58
N THR A 270 -32.73 6.16 35.65
CA THR A 270 -33.43 7.42 35.93
C THR A 270 -34.53 7.25 36.99
N LYS A 271 -34.84 8.35 37.71
CA LYS A 271 -35.65 8.41 38.95
C LYS A 271 -37.15 8.01 38.83
N ARG A 272 -37.54 7.13 37.90
CA ARG A 272 -38.92 6.67 37.70
C ARG A 272 -39.19 5.20 38.09
N ALA A 273 -38.15 4.40 38.33
CA ALA A 273 -38.28 2.98 38.67
C ALA A 273 -38.34 2.67 40.20
N LEU A 274 -37.99 3.62 41.07
CA LEU A 274 -37.72 3.36 42.48
C LEU A 274 -38.95 3.47 43.42
N LYS A 275 -40.02 2.71 43.16
CA LYS A 275 -41.19 2.63 44.09
C LYS A 275 -41.78 1.23 44.33
N ARG A 276 -41.14 0.16 43.83
CA ARG A 276 -41.56 -1.24 44.11
C ARG A 276 -40.37 -2.20 44.28
N TYR A 277 -39.54 -1.99 45.30
CA TYR A 277 -38.78 -3.10 45.91
C TYR A 277 -38.38 -2.79 47.35
N ILE A 278 -39.31 -2.97 48.29
CA ILE A 278 -38.99 -3.00 49.73
C ILE A 278 -38.96 -4.47 50.16
N ARG A 279 -37.79 -4.99 50.54
CA ARG A 279 -37.52 -5.79 51.76
C ARG A 279 -36.18 -6.54 51.69
N SER A 280 -35.56 -6.71 52.87
CA SER A 280 -34.35 -7.51 53.13
C SER A 280 -33.03 -6.94 52.55
N THR A 281 -31.90 -6.85 53.26
CA THR A 281 -31.55 -7.27 54.64
C THR A 281 -30.40 -6.38 55.19
N LYS A 282 -30.21 -6.35 56.53
CA LYS A 282 -29.01 -5.78 57.20
C LYS A 282 -27.83 -6.80 57.05
N SER A 283 -26.53 -6.54 57.32
CA SER A 283 -25.88 -5.64 58.28
C SER A 283 -24.33 -5.54 58.18
N LYS A 284 -23.74 -4.42 58.65
CA LYS A 284 -22.45 -4.23 59.38
C LYS A 284 -21.06 -4.54 58.76
N ALA A 285 -20.22 -3.50 58.62
CA ALA A 285 -18.88 -3.24 59.23
C ALA A 285 -18.37 -1.89 58.65
N ILE A 286 -17.98 -0.80 59.33
CA ILE A 286 -17.19 -0.48 60.56
C ILE A 286 -15.67 -0.34 60.32
N ALA A 287 -15.26 0.94 60.17
CA ALA A 287 -13.96 1.57 60.51
C ALA A 287 -12.70 1.27 59.65
N ALA A 288 -11.73 2.18 59.49
CA ALA A 288 -11.50 3.49 60.14
C ALA A 288 -10.86 4.55 59.21
N ALA A 289 -11.03 5.84 59.54
CA ALA A 289 -10.11 6.93 59.14
C ALA A 289 -8.97 7.04 60.19
N SER A 290 -7.82 7.70 60.02
CA SER A 290 -7.47 8.91 59.24
C SER A 290 -5.99 8.80 58.75
N ILE A 291 -5.13 9.82 58.48
CA ILE A 291 -5.09 11.29 58.69
C ILE A 291 -4.19 11.93 57.59
N LEU A 292 -4.26 13.24 57.37
CA LEU A 292 -3.38 13.98 56.43
C LEU A 292 -2.07 14.47 57.10
N ALA A 293 -1.01 14.62 56.31
CA ALA A 293 0.02 15.65 56.51
C ALA A 293 0.58 16.15 55.14
N ILE A 294 0.98 17.42 55.10
CA ILE A 294 1.35 18.23 53.91
C ILE A 294 2.83 18.64 54.11
N THR A 295 3.76 18.56 53.12
CA THR A 295 4.25 19.66 52.23
C THR A 295 5.33 19.06 51.28
N LEU A 296 5.54 19.44 50.01
CA LEU A 296 5.88 20.74 49.38
C LEU A 296 7.29 21.30 49.73
N PHE A 297 8.33 20.95 48.95
CA PHE A 297 9.11 21.90 48.11
C PHE A 297 10.20 21.19 47.25
N ALA A 298 10.76 21.93 46.28
CA ALA A 298 11.75 21.43 45.29
C ALA A 298 13.14 22.09 45.45
N ALA A 299 14.17 21.49 44.82
CA ALA A 299 15.17 22.14 43.94
C ALA A 299 16.62 21.59 44.01
N VAL A 300 17.13 21.17 42.85
CA VAL A 300 18.49 21.37 42.29
C VAL A 300 19.73 20.94 43.11
N ILE A 301 20.51 20.01 42.53
CA ILE A 301 21.99 20.02 42.57
C ILE A 301 22.52 19.77 41.15
N LEU A 302 23.46 20.61 40.71
CA LEU A 302 24.29 20.48 39.51
C LEU A 302 25.75 20.41 39.95
N TRP A 303 26.52 19.43 39.47
CA TRP A 303 27.97 19.55 39.28
C TRP A 303 28.48 18.53 38.25
N PRO A 304 29.40 18.89 37.35
CA PRO A 304 30.00 17.97 36.39
C PRO A 304 31.31 17.37 36.94
N THR A 305 31.59 16.13 36.56
CA THR A 305 32.93 15.51 36.72
C THR A 305 33.72 15.65 35.43
N THR A 306 34.98 16.05 35.56
CA THR A 306 35.95 16.19 34.45
C THR A 306 36.44 14.83 33.97
N GLU A 307 36.49 14.61 32.65
CA GLU A 307 37.22 13.51 32.03
C GLU A 307 38.63 13.97 31.61
N GLU A 308 39.63 13.09 31.80
CA GLU A 308 41.02 13.34 31.40
C GLU A 308 41.29 12.82 29.97
N GLU A 309 41.87 13.65 29.11
CA GLU A 309 42.28 13.23 27.76
C GLU A 309 43.51 12.30 27.82
N THR A 310 43.35 11.08 27.29
CA THR A 310 44.49 10.19 27.00
C THR A 310 44.73 10.13 25.49
N ILE A 311 45.86 10.69 25.04
CA ILE A 311 46.22 10.77 23.62
C ILE A 311 46.77 9.41 23.15
N VAL A 312 45.93 8.65 22.43
CA VAL A 312 46.35 7.43 21.74
C VAL A 312 46.69 7.75 20.27
N ILE A 313 47.96 7.65 19.91
CA ILE A 313 48.41 7.79 18.52
C ILE A 313 48.04 6.51 17.75
N THR A 314 46.98 6.58 16.95
CA THR A 314 46.62 5.51 16.01
C THR A 314 47.22 5.78 14.61
N PRO A 315 47.71 4.76 13.90
CA PRO A 315 48.16 4.94 12.52
C PRO A 315 46.98 5.26 11.60
N LYS A 316 47.20 6.23 10.70
CA LYS A 316 46.20 6.75 9.76
C LYS A 316 45.55 5.62 8.95
N PRO A 317 44.24 5.34 9.09
CA PRO A 317 43.59 4.31 8.31
C PRO A 317 43.46 4.77 6.86
N THR A 318 44.00 3.97 5.93
CA THR A 318 43.61 4.03 4.51
C THR A 318 42.09 3.87 4.44
N PRO A 319 41.35 4.72 3.71
CA PRO A 319 39.89 4.66 3.69
C PRO A 319 39.43 3.35 3.02
N LYS A 320 39.08 2.36 3.84
CA LYS A 320 38.24 1.26 3.38
C LYS A 320 36.89 1.86 2.97
N ILE A 321 36.50 1.65 1.73
CA ILE A 321 35.12 1.88 1.31
C ILE A 321 34.27 0.87 2.08
N THR A 322 33.32 1.34 2.87
CA THR A 322 32.39 0.47 3.60
C THR A 322 31.41 -0.16 2.60
N ALA A 323 30.92 -1.37 2.87
CA ALA A 323 29.95 -2.04 1.99
C ALA A 323 28.70 -1.16 1.70
N GLU A 324 28.27 -0.40 2.71
CA GLU A 324 27.25 0.64 2.61
C GLU A 324 27.56 1.71 1.53
N LYS A 325 28.81 2.20 1.45
CA LYS A 325 29.24 3.15 0.40
C LYS A 325 29.33 2.52 -0.98
N VAL A 326 29.61 1.21 -1.07
CA VAL A 326 29.52 0.47 -2.35
C VAL A 326 28.05 0.39 -2.77
N PHE A 327 27.15 0.00 -1.86
CA PHE A 327 25.73 -0.12 -2.12
C PHE A 327 25.09 1.21 -2.57
N GLU A 328 25.39 2.31 -1.88
CA GLU A 328 24.82 3.62 -2.22
C GLU A 328 25.30 4.17 -3.57
N ALA A 329 26.56 3.87 -3.96
CA ALA A 329 27.10 4.29 -5.26
C ALA A 329 26.49 3.56 -6.46
N LEU A 330 25.84 2.41 -6.24
CA LEU A 330 25.24 1.60 -7.29
C LEU A 330 23.93 2.23 -7.82
N PRO A 331 23.68 2.18 -9.15
CA PRO A 331 22.48 2.77 -9.74
C PRO A 331 21.21 2.03 -9.30
N GLN A 332 20.07 2.73 -9.28
CA GLN A 332 18.80 2.11 -8.90
C GLN A 332 18.35 1.02 -9.89
N VAL A 333 18.60 1.22 -11.18
CA VAL A 333 18.25 0.28 -12.25
C VAL A 333 19.52 -0.11 -12.99
N LEU A 334 19.73 -1.41 -13.19
CA LEU A 334 20.77 -1.94 -14.07
C LEU A 334 20.18 -2.62 -15.29
N GLU A 335 20.89 -2.49 -16.41
CA GLU A 335 20.66 -3.22 -17.66
C GLU A 335 22.03 -3.54 -18.27
N GLU A 336 22.56 -4.74 -17.99
CA GLU A 336 23.93 -5.12 -18.32
C GLU A 336 24.06 -5.63 -19.78
N PRO A 337 25.15 -5.34 -20.50
CA PRO A 337 25.37 -5.85 -21.85
C PRO A 337 25.66 -7.36 -21.84
N LEU A 338 25.14 -8.09 -22.82
CA LEU A 338 25.43 -9.51 -23.03
C LEU A 338 26.57 -9.71 -24.05
N LYS A 339 27.46 -10.69 -23.84
CA LYS A 339 28.50 -11.05 -24.81
C LYS A 339 27.93 -11.49 -26.17
N VAL A 340 26.75 -12.11 -26.20
CA VAL A 340 26.02 -12.45 -27.45
C VAL A 340 25.31 -11.25 -28.11
N GLY A 341 25.42 -10.05 -27.54
CA GLY A 341 24.76 -8.84 -28.02
C GLY A 341 23.39 -8.58 -27.39
N GLY A 342 23.01 -7.31 -27.36
CA GLY A 342 21.84 -6.84 -26.61
C GLY A 342 22.08 -6.80 -25.10
N THR A 343 21.00 -6.72 -24.34
CA THR A 343 21.02 -6.50 -22.89
C THR A 343 20.38 -7.63 -22.09
N ALA A 344 20.86 -7.77 -20.84
CA ALA A 344 20.27 -8.56 -19.78
C ALA A 344 18.89 -8.01 -19.36
N PRO A 345 18.07 -8.76 -18.61
CA PRO A 345 16.85 -8.23 -18.01
C PRO A 345 17.13 -7.00 -17.15
N LYS A 346 16.22 -6.02 -17.16
CA LYS A 346 16.27 -4.88 -16.23
C LYS A 346 16.08 -5.35 -14.80
N ILE A 347 16.98 -4.94 -13.91
CA ILE A 347 16.97 -5.30 -12.49
C ILE A 347 16.95 -4.05 -11.61
N GLU A 348 16.19 -4.09 -10.52
CA GLU A 348 16.02 -3.02 -9.54
C GLU A 348 16.88 -3.27 -8.30
N LYS A 349 17.51 -2.22 -7.76
CA LYS A 349 18.33 -2.27 -6.55
C LYS A 349 17.46 -2.29 -5.30
N ILE A 350 17.60 -3.32 -4.49
CA ILE A 350 16.88 -3.51 -3.22
C ILE A 350 17.84 -3.28 -2.05
N ALA A 351 17.44 -2.42 -1.12
CA ALA A 351 18.27 -2.01 0.02
C ALA A 351 18.45 -3.13 1.07
N PRO A 352 19.56 -3.09 1.85
CA PRO A 352 19.63 -3.82 3.12
C PRO A 352 18.43 -3.47 4.01
N THR A 353 17.84 -4.48 4.65
CA THR A 353 16.58 -4.31 5.39
C THR A 353 16.33 -5.48 6.36
N THR A 354 15.38 -5.29 7.27
CA THR A 354 14.85 -6.33 8.17
C THR A 354 13.33 -6.28 8.12
N PHE A 355 12.67 -7.44 7.98
CA PHE A 355 11.21 -7.50 7.94
C PHE A 355 10.65 -8.76 8.63
N THR A 356 9.34 -8.76 8.89
CA THR A 356 8.61 -9.93 9.42
C THR A 356 8.09 -10.79 8.27
N MET A 357 8.66 -11.98 8.13
CA MET A 357 8.32 -13.00 7.14
C MET A 357 7.18 -13.90 7.62
N GLY A 358 6.37 -14.40 6.68
CA GLY A 358 5.26 -15.33 6.91
C GLY A 358 3.86 -14.70 6.97
N ASP A 359 2.86 -15.51 7.30
CA ASP A 359 1.46 -15.09 7.32
C ASP A 359 1.10 -14.24 8.56
N GLN A 360 1.26 -12.93 8.41
CA GLN A 360 0.81 -11.94 9.39
C GLN A 360 -0.72 -11.77 9.45
N ASN A 361 -1.46 -12.26 8.44
CA ASN A 361 -2.88 -11.93 8.24
C ASN A 361 -3.83 -13.07 8.65
N ARG A 362 -3.31 -14.23 9.05
CA ARG A 362 -4.07 -15.44 9.47
C ARG A 362 -4.98 -16.00 8.38
N MET A 363 -4.54 -15.88 7.12
CA MET A 363 -5.23 -16.39 5.92
C MET A 363 -4.45 -17.52 5.22
N GLY A 364 -3.23 -17.78 5.69
CA GLY A 364 -2.29 -18.72 5.12
C GLY A 364 -2.30 -20.09 5.78
N ASP A 365 -1.72 -21.03 5.05
CA ASP A 365 -1.60 -22.42 5.47
C ASP A 365 -0.42 -22.57 6.45
N ASP A 366 -0.28 -23.72 7.11
CA ASP A 366 0.71 -23.88 8.19
C ASP A 366 2.17 -23.84 7.70
N ASN A 367 2.38 -24.00 6.39
CA ASN A 367 3.69 -23.83 5.77
C ASN A 367 4.15 -22.35 5.68
N GLU A 368 3.27 -21.39 5.96
CA GLU A 368 3.57 -19.94 6.01
C GLU A 368 3.90 -19.47 7.45
N LYS A 369 4.10 -20.41 8.39
CA LYS A 369 4.22 -20.18 9.84
C LYS A 369 5.42 -20.93 10.42
N PRO A 370 5.99 -20.52 11.57
CA PRO A 370 5.69 -19.29 12.31
C PRO A 370 6.14 -18.02 11.59
N ILE A 371 5.50 -16.90 11.93
CA ILE A 371 6.05 -15.58 11.57
C ILE A 371 7.37 -15.36 12.31
N HIS A 372 8.36 -14.80 11.63
CA HIS A 372 9.69 -14.58 12.18
C HIS A 372 10.36 -13.36 11.54
N GLU A 373 11.36 -12.81 12.21
CA GLU A 373 12.16 -11.69 11.69
C GLU A 373 13.33 -12.21 10.84
N VAL A 374 13.54 -11.59 9.68
CA VAL A 374 14.63 -11.94 8.75
C VAL A 374 15.39 -10.70 8.30
N GLU A 375 16.71 -10.83 8.18
CA GLU A 375 17.65 -9.77 7.80
C GLU A 375 18.22 -10.00 6.39
N ILE A 376 18.19 -8.96 5.56
CA ILE A 376 18.88 -8.88 4.27
C ILE A 376 20.04 -7.87 4.46
N PRO A 377 21.28 -8.30 4.76
CA PRO A 377 22.33 -7.40 5.23
C PRO A 377 23.06 -6.62 4.13
N SER A 378 23.03 -7.10 2.88
CA SER A 378 23.86 -6.56 1.78
C SER A 378 23.07 -5.88 0.67
N GLY A 379 21.74 -5.94 0.73
CA GLY A 379 20.89 -5.67 -0.43
C GLY A 379 21.15 -6.67 -1.57
N PHE A 380 20.46 -6.48 -2.68
CA PHE A 380 20.58 -7.29 -3.90
C PHE A 380 19.97 -6.52 -5.07
N TYR A 381 20.11 -7.05 -6.29
CA TYR A 381 19.26 -6.66 -7.40
C TYR A 381 18.31 -7.79 -7.77
N ILE A 382 17.08 -7.45 -8.16
CA ILE A 382 16.08 -8.44 -8.63
C ILE A 382 15.44 -7.96 -9.94
N SER A 383 15.09 -8.88 -10.85
CA SER A 383 14.48 -8.48 -12.11
C SER A 383 13.12 -7.83 -11.89
N LYS A 384 12.97 -6.69 -12.59
CA LYS A 384 11.81 -5.80 -12.53
C LYS A 384 10.50 -6.51 -12.87
N HIS A 385 10.61 -7.55 -13.68
CA HIS A 385 9.55 -8.44 -14.13
C HIS A 385 9.99 -9.90 -13.97
N GLU A 386 9.03 -10.81 -14.14
CA GLU A 386 9.26 -12.19 -14.54
C GLU A 386 10.11 -12.23 -15.83
N ILE A 387 10.90 -13.30 -16.02
CA ILE A 387 11.67 -13.49 -17.25
C ILE A 387 10.72 -13.72 -18.43
N THR A 388 10.89 -12.92 -19.48
CA THR A 388 10.02 -12.95 -20.67
C THR A 388 10.45 -14.02 -21.67
N PHE A 389 9.54 -14.42 -22.56
CA PHE A 389 9.88 -15.26 -23.71
C PHE A 389 10.98 -14.63 -24.58
N ASP A 390 10.97 -13.31 -24.83
CA ASP A 390 12.05 -12.66 -25.59
C ASP A 390 13.44 -12.77 -24.93
N GLN A 391 13.49 -12.82 -23.60
CA GLN A 391 14.73 -13.02 -22.84
C GLN A 391 15.14 -14.50 -22.83
N TYR A 392 14.19 -15.42 -22.60
CA TYR A 392 14.46 -16.86 -22.59
C TYR A 392 14.83 -17.40 -23.97
N ASP A 393 14.20 -16.91 -25.04
CA ASP A 393 14.46 -17.33 -26.41
C ASP A 393 15.89 -16.97 -26.86
N LYS A 394 16.48 -15.88 -26.34
CA LYS A 394 17.90 -15.56 -26.54
C LYS A 394 18.81 -16.62 -25.91
N PHE A 395 18.53 -17.01 -24.66
CA PHE A 395 19.24 -18.09 -23.96
C PHE A 395 19.14 -19.41 -24.71
N ALA A 396 17.92 -19.81 -25.08
CA ALA A 396 17.67 -21.09 -25.75
C ALA A 396 18.37 -21.15 -27.13
N LYS A 397 18.31 -20.07 -27.92
CA LYS A 397 19.05 -19.96 -29.20
C LYS A 397 20.56 -19.99 -28.98
N ALA A 398 21.09 -19.25 -28.00
CA ALA A 398 22.53 -19.22 -27.71
C ALA A 398 23.09 -20.54 -27.15
N THR A 399 22.24 -21.41 -26.61
CA THR A 399 22.62 -22.70 -26.01
C THR A 399 22.08 -23.92 -26.78
N ASN A 400 21.44 -23.70 -27.93
CA ASN A 400 20.80 -24.73 -28.76
C ASN A 400 19.81 -25.63 -27.97
N ARG A 401 19.01 -25.02 -27.08
CA ARG A 401 17.92 -25.68 -26.35
C ARG A 401 16.60 -25.54 -27.11
N GLU A 402 15.70 -26.48 -26.87
CA GLU A 402 14.31 -26.40 -27.33
C GLU A 402 13.59 -25.20 -26.69
N LEU A 403 12.71 -24.56 -27.45
CA LEU A 403 11.89 -23.45 -26.98
C LEU A 403 10.69 -23.99 -26.20
N PRO A 404 10.42 -23.53 -24.97
CA PRO A 404 9.23 -23.95 -24.24
C PRO A 404 7.95 -23.46 -24.96
N PRO A 405 6.86 -24.24 -24.95
CA PRO A 405 5.61 -23.85 -25.60
C PRO A 405 4.96 -22.64 -24.90
N ASP A 406 4.29 -21.80 -25.68
CA ASP A 406 3.58 -20.60 -25.24
C ASP A 406 2.05 -20.76 -25.18
N ASN A 407 1.57 -22.01 -25.33
CA ASN A 407 0.15 -22.38 -25.30
C ASN A 407 -0.75 -21.59 -26.28
N ASP A 408 -0.20 -21.14 -27.41
CA ASP A 408 -0.88 -20.28 -28.38
C ASP A 408 -1.35 -18.92 -27.82
N TRP A 409 -0.89 -18.53 -26.61
CA TRP A 409 -1.17 -17.22 -26.00
C TRP A 409 -0.25 -16.11 -26.53
N GLY A 410 0.83 -16.51 -27.21
CA GLY A 410 1.88 -15.66 -27.76
C GLY A 410 3.15 -15.62 -26.91
N ARG A 411 4.27 -15.34 -27.58
CA ARG A 411 5.60 -15.14 -26.97
C ARG A 411 5.84 -13.65 -26.66
N GLY A 412 7.07 -13.17 -26.87
CA GLY A 412 7.42 -11.76 -26.74
C GLY A 412 7.60 -11.33 -25.28
N ASN A 413 6.96 -10.21 -24.92
CA ASN A 413 6.96 -9.64 -23.57
C ASN A 413 6.02 -10.34 -22.57
N ARG A 414 5.56 -11.56 -22.85
CA ARG A 414 4.87 -12.42 -21.87
C ARG A 414 5.90 -13.19 -21.03
N PRO A 415 5.61 -13.53 -19.76
CA PRO A 415 6.51 -14.35 -18.96
C PRO A 415 6.71 -15.72 -19.62
N VAL A 416 7.92 -16.26 -19.53
CA VAL A 416 8.20 -17.62 -19.96
C VAL A 416 7.48 -18.61 -19.04
N ILE A 417 6.74 -19.53 -19.65
CA ILE A 417 6.00 -20.61 -18.98
C ILE A 417 6.49 -21.97 -19.48
N ASN A 418 5.99 -23.05 -18.88
CA ASN A 418 6.36 -24.42 -19.22
C ASN A 418 7.88 -24.70 -19.06
N VAL A 419 8.50 -24.04 -18.07
CA VAL A 419 9.91 -24.20 -17.68
C VAL A 419 10.02 -24.85 -16.30
N SER A 420 11.02 -25.72 -16.14
CA SER A 420 11.31 -26.35 -14.85
C SER A 420 12.30 -25.51 -14.03
N TRP A 421 12.49 -25.88 -12.76
CA TRP A 421 13.51 -25.25 -11.91
C TRP A 421 14.91 -25.39 -12.54
N TYR A 422 15.22 -26.55 -13.14
CA TYR A 422 16.49 -26.77 -13.84
C TYR A 422 16.64 -25.91 -15.11
N ASP A 423 15.56 -25.67 -15.85
CA ASP A 423 15.58 -24.73 -16.99
C ASP A 423 15.87 -23.30 -16.54
N ALA A 424 15.29 -22.89 -15.42
CA ALA A 424 15.51 -21.57 -14.82
C ALA A 424 16.95 -21.42 -14.30
N LYS A 425 17.50 -22.42 -13.61
CA LYS A 425 18.92 -22.46 -13.21
C LYS A 425 19.87 -22.42 -14.40
N ALA A 426 19.57 -23.14 -15.48
CA ALA A 426 20.39 -23.11 -16.69
C ALA A 426 20.40 -21.71 -17.32
N TYR A 427 19.27 -21.00 -17.30
CA TYR A 427 19.19 -19.59 -17.70
C TYR A 427 20.06 -18.69 -16.82
N THR A 428 20.00 -18.80 -15.48
CA THR A 428 20.80 -17.93 -14.59
C THR A 428 22.30 -18.21 -14.67
N SER A 429 22.71 -19.47 -14.85
CA SER A 429 24.12 -19.83 -15.12
C SER A 429 24.60 -19.29 -16.47
N TRP A 430 23.77 -19.37 -17.52
CA TRP A 430 24.10 -18.73 -18.80
C TRP A 430 24.22 -17.22 -18.66
N LEU A 431 23.25 -16.56 -18.02
CA LEU A 431 23.27 -15.11 -17.85
C LEU A 431 24.52 -14.65 -17.08
N SER A 432 24.88 -15.37 -16.01
CA SER A 432 26.14 -15.14 -15.28
C SER A 432 27.37 -15.18 -16.18
N SER A 433 27.41 -16.17 -17.10
CA SER A 433 28.48 -16.30 -18.09
C SER A 433 28.49 -15.17 -19.14
N GLN A 434 27.34 -14.55 -19.41
CA GLN A 434 27.22 -13.44 -20.36
C GLN A 434 27.70 -12.11 -19.76
N THR A 435 27.39 -11.84 -18.50
CA THR A 435 27.68 -10.56 -17.83
C THR A 435 28.98 -10.55 -17.03
N ASN A 436 29.53 -11.73 -16.70
CA ASN A 436 30.57 -11.92 -15.67
C ASN A 436 30.09 -11.54 -14.25
N GLN A 437 28.80 -11.63 -13.98
CA GLN A 437 28.19 -11.31 -12.70
C GLN A 437 27.44 -12.51 -12.13
N GLU A 438 27.17 -12.53 -10.84
CA GLU A 438 26.53 -13.68 -10.20
C GLU A 438 25.00 -13.56 -10.21
N TYR A 439 24.36 -14.35 -11.08
CA TYR A 439 22.91 -14.44 -11.20
C TYR A 439 22.38 -15.80 -10.73
N ARG A 440 21.30 -15.79 -9.96
CA ARG A 440 20.58 -16.97 -9.46
C ARG A 440 19.07 -16.74 -9.38
N LEU A 441 18.31 -17.73 -8.93
CA LEU A 441 16.93 -17.52 -8.52
C LEU A 441 16.91 -16.75 -7.18
N PRO A 442 15.81 -16.02 -6.87
CA PRO A 442 15.63 -15.42 -5.55
C PRO A 442 15.70 -16.45 -4.43
N THR A 443 16.08 -16.04 -3.22
CA THR A 443 15.73 -16.80 -2.01
C THR A 443 14.26 -16.58 -1.64
N GLU A 444 13.68 -17.41 -0.78
CA GLU A 444 12.35 -17.14 -0.22
C GLU A 444 12.29 -15.79 0.50
N ILE A 445 13.35 -15.42 1.22
CA ILE A 445 13.48 -14.16 1.97
C ILE A 445 13.47 -12.98 1.00
N GLU A 446 14.28 -13.02 -0.06
CA GLU A 446 14.34 -11.98 -1.08
C GLU A 446 13.03 -11.85 -1.85
N TRP A 447 12.42 -12.98 -2.22
CA TRP A 447 11.16 -12.99 -2.95
C TRP A 447 10.02 -12.43 -2.11
N GLU A 448 9.85 -12.90 -0.86
CA GLU A 448 8.79 -12.42 0.01
C GLU A 448 8.96 -10.94 0.32
N TYR A 449 10.18 -10.48 0.63
CA TYR A 449 10.44 -9.05 0.80
C TYR A 449 10.06 -8.25 -0.46
N SER A 450 10.53 -8.71 -1.62
CA SER A 450 10.30 -8.08 -2.91
C SER A 450 8.81 -7.97 -3.23
N ALA A 451 8.01 -8.98 -2.89
CA ALA A 451 6.56 -8.97 -3.10
C ALA A 451 5.83 -8.07 -2.09
N ARG A 452 6.31 -8.08 -0.85
CA ARG A 452 5.72 -7.40 0.31
C ARG A 452 5.93 -5.88 0.29
N ALA A 453 7.12 -5.43 -0.13
CA ALA A 453 7.51 -4.02 -0.20
C ALA A 453 7.13 -3.22 1.08
N ASP A 454 7.68 -3.66 2.21
CA ASP A 454 7.46 -3.12 3.57
C ASP A 454 6.00 -3.16 4.10
N SER A 455 5.07 -3.84 3.41
CA SER A 455 3.67 -3.94 3.85
C SER A 455 3.40 -5.13 4.78
N ASN A 456 2.63 -4.89 5.85
CA ASN A 456 2.13 -5.95 6.73
C ASN A 456 0.75 -6.49 6.30
N THR A 457 0.26 -6.13 5.10
CA THR A 457 -0.98 -6.67 4.52
C THR A 457 -0.72 -7.84 3.57
N ALA A 458 -1.79 -8.53 3.17
CA ALA A 458 -1.73 -9.75 2.36
C ALA A 458 -1.08 -9.55 0.97
N PHE A 459 -1.31 -8.36 0.39
CA PHE A 459 -0.65 -7.84 -0.79
C PHE A 459 0.02 -6.50 -0.43
N TRP A 460 0.98 -5.99 -1.21
CA TRP A 460 1.58 -4.67 -0.94
C TRP A 460 0.54 -3.54 -0.92
N TYR A 461 -0.55 -3.71 -1.68
CA TYR A 461 -1.63 -2.74 -1.88
C TYR A 461 -2.86 -2.97 -0.98
N GLY A 462 -2.79 -3.83 0.05
CA GLY A 462 -3.86 -4.06 1.02
C GLY A 462 -4.17 -5.53 1.30
N ASN A 463 -5.32 -5.80 1.92
CA ASN A 463 -5.75 -7.15 2.31
C ASN A 463 -6.73 -7.81 1.32
N THR A 464 -7.17 -7.08 0.30
CA THR A 464 -8.17 -7.52 -0.68
C THR A 464 -7.62 -7.23 -2.07
N VAL A 465 -7.81 -8.17 -2.99
CA VAL A 465 -7.37 -8.04 -4.38
C VAL A 465 -7.98 -6.81 -5.03
N LYS A 466 -7.18 -6.13 -5.87
CA LYS A 466 -7.60 -4.93 -6.61
C LYS A 466 -7.31 -5.13 -8.09
N PRO A 467 -8.28 -4.88 -8.99
CA PRO A 467 -8.04 -4.91 -10.42
C PRO A 467 -6.92 -3.94 -10.81
N GLY A 468 -5.98 -4.41 -11.62
CA GLY A 468 -4.80 -3.63 -12.02
C GLY A 468 -3.57 -3.77 -11.12
N TYR A 469 -3.65 -4.58 -10.07
CA TYR A 469 -2.52 -4.88 -9.18
C TYR A 469 -2.14 -6.38 -9.15
N SER A 470 -2.93 -7.22 -9.82
CA SER A 470 -2.80 -8.69 -9.83
C SER A 470 -3.43 -9.30 -11.08
N VAL A 471 -2.85 -10.41 -11.57
CA VAL A 471 -3.45 -11.27 -12.63
C VAL A 471 -3.66 -12.65 -12.03
N CYS A 472 -4.90 -12.98 -11.72
CA CYS A 472 -5.30 -14.21 -11.04
C CYS A 472 -6.79 -14.48 -11.29
N ASP A 473 -7.31 -15.66 -10.97
CA ASP A 473 -8.73 -15.95 -11.22
C ASP A 473 -9.63 -14.94 -10.50
N SER A 474 -10.51 -14.30 -11.27
CA SER A 474 -11.52 -13.34 -10.81
C SER A 474 -10.94 -12.11 -10.08
N CYS A 475 -9.74 -11.68 -10.45
CA CYS A 475 -9.02 -10.52 -9.91
C CYS A 475 -9.36 -9.18 -10.60
N GLY A 476 -10.14 -9.22 -11.69
CA GLY A 476 -10.64 -8.09 -12.47
C GLY A 476 -9.87 -7.77 -13.75
N SER A 477 -8.89 -8.59 -14.17
CA SER A 477 -8.17 -8.39 -15.43
C SER A 477 -8.80 -9.17 -16.60
N GLN A 478 -8.44 -8.81 -17.83
CA GLN A 478 -8.88 -9.51 -19.05
C GLN A 478 -8.20 -10.88 -19.28
N TRP A 479 -7.23 -11.24 -18.43
CA TRP A 479 -6.43 -12.46 -18.55
C TRP A 479 -6.76 -13.51 -17.48
N ASP A 480 -7.53 -13.12 -16.46
CA ASP A 480 -7.93 -13.94 -15.32
C ASP A 480 -8.56 -15.27 -15.75
N GLY A 481 -7.99 -16.39 -15.29
CA GLY A 481 -8.46 -17.73 -15.64
C GLY A 481 -8.31 -18.10 -17.14
N ILE A 482 -7.67 -17.26 -17.97
CA ILE A 482 -7.59 -17.43 -19.43
C ILE A 482 -6.14 -17.66 -19.90
N SER A 483 -5.21 -16.78 -19.51
CA SER A 483 -3.80 -16.83 -19.92
C SER A 483 -2.93 -15.98 -19.01
N THR A 484 -1.61 -16.01 -19.19
CA THR A 484 -0.74 -14.95 -18.64
C THR A 484 -1.15 -13.55 -19.15
N ALA A 485 -0.57 -12.49 -18.60
CA ALA A 485 -0.52 -11.16 -19.18
C ALA A 485 0.90 -10.88 -19.75
N PRO A 486 1.07 -9.92 -20.67
CA PRO A 486 2.37 -9.31 -20.90
C PRO A 486 2.91 -8.72 -19.59
N VAL A 487 4.20 -8.90 -19.30
CA VAL A 487 4.80 -8.39 -18.05
C VAL A 487 4.71 -6.87 -17.99
N GLY A 488 4.55 -6.34 -16.78
CA GLY A 488 4.33 -4.92 -16.54
C GLY A 488 2.89 -4.46 -16.81
N SER A 489 1.95 -5.38 -17.00
CA SER A 489 0.52 -5.03 -17.17
C SER A 489 -0.12 -4.55 -15.87
N GLN A 490 0.35 -5.04 -14.71
CA GLN A 490 -0.12 -4.58 -13.39
C GLN A 490 0.67 -3.36 -12.91
N ALA A 491 0.17 -2.67 -11.88
CA ALA A 491 0.92 -1.63 -11.19
C ALA A 491 2.18 -2.21 -10.51
N SER A 492 3.33 -1.54 -10.66
CA SER A 492 4.50 -1.90 -9.86
C SER A 492 4.27 -1.59 -8.38
N ASN A 493 5.00 -2.27 -7.50
CA ASN A 493 4.98 -2.03 -6.07
C ASN A 493 5.95 -0.87 -5.68
N PRO A 494 6.02 -0.46 -4.40
CA PRO A 494 6.93 0.61 -3.95
C PRO A 494 8.43 0.38 -4.23
N LEU A 495 8.86 -0.85 -4.53
CA LEU A 495 10.24 -1.19 -4.93
C LEU A 495 10.44 -1.15 -6.46
N GLY A 496 9.43 -0.73 -7.22
CA GLY A 496 9.45 -0.66 -8.69
C GLY A 496 9.30 -2.02 -9.39
N LEU A 497 8.92 -3.07 -8.65
CA LEU A 497 8.78 -4.43 -9.15
C LEU A 497 7.34 -4.71 -9.59
N PHE A 498 7.22 -5.38 -10.73
CA PHE A 498 5.95 -5.76 -11.33
C PHE A 498 5.62 -7.24 -11.09
N ASP A 499 4.34 -7.54 -11.28
CA ASP A 499 3.80 -8.90 -11.36
C ASP A 499 4.16 -9.76 -10.12
N MET A 500 4.24 -9.14 -8.94
CA MET A 500 4.56 -9.83 -7.67
C MET A 500 3.39 -10.63 -7.06
N HIS A 501 2.20 -10.50 -7.64
CA HIS A 501 0.93 -10.99 -7.09
C HIS A 501 0.07 -11.57 -8.21
N GLY A 502 0.45 -12.73 -8.73
CA GLY A 502 -0.16 -13.39 -9.88
C GLY A 502 0.71 -13.29 -11.15
N ASN A 503 0.05 -13.38 -12.30
CA ASN A 503 0.62 -13.63 -13.63
C ASN A 503 1.23 -15.03 -13.75
N VAL A 504 2.49 -15.28 -13.36
CA VAL A 504 3.00 -16.64 -13.18
C VAL A 504 3.62 -16.82 -11.80
N ALA A 505 3.46 -18.02 -11.26
CA ALA A 505 4.11 -18.36 -10.01
C ALA A 505 5.57 -18.73 -10.26
N GLU A 506 6.46 -18.38 -9.34
CA GLU A 506 7.88 -18.30 -9.63
C GLU A 506 8.70 -19.34 -8.88
N TRP A 507 9.58 -20.02 -9.61
CA TRP A 507 10.61 -20.89 -9.04
C TRP A 507 11.58 -20.11 -8.15
N ILE A 508 11.78 -20.61 -6.94
CA ILE A 508 12.71 -20.06 -5.94
C ILE A 508 13.94 -20.97 -5.80
N GLU A 509 15.07 -20.44 -5.36
CA GLU A 509 16.31 -21.20 -5.16
C GLU A 509 16.19 -22.26 -4.05
N ASP A 510 15.42 -21.99 -3.01
CA ASP A 510 15.27 -22.80 -1.79
C ASP A 510 14.62 -24.18 -2.01
N CYS A 511 14.98 -25.11 -1.12
CA CYS A 511 14.26 -26.36 -0.94
C CYS A 511 12.94 -26.08 -0.20
N TYR A 512 11.89 -26.84 -0.50
CA TYR A 512 10.65 -26.70 0.25
C TYR A 512 10.75 -27.34 1.65
N HIS A 513 10.24 -26.64 2.65
CA HIS A 513 10.09 -27.10 4.05
C HIS A 513 8.63 -26.96 4.49
N ASP A 514 8.11 -27.91 5.27
CA ASP A 514 6.68 -27.95 5.65
C ASP A 514 6.22 -26.81 6.57
N SER A 515 7.15 -26.09 7.22
CA SER A 515 6.92 -24.88 8.01
C SER A 515 8.17 -23.98 7.93
N TYR A 516 8.17 -22.86 8.65
CA TYR A 516 9.34 -22.01 8.93
C TYR A 516 10.07 -22.42 10.23
N ASP A 517 9.79 -23.57 10.82
CA ASP A 517 10.51 -24.04 12.01
C ASP A 517 11.97 -24.35 11.66
N GLY A 518 12.89 -23.56 12.20
CA GLY A 518 14.31 -23.63 11.84
C GLY A 518 14.67 -22.90 10.54
N ALA A 519 13.80 -22.02 10.03
CA ALA A 519 14.12 -21.14 8.90
C ALA A 519 15.31 -20.21 9.21
N PRO A 520 16.13 -19.84 8.21
CA PRO A 520 17.20 -18.87 8.39
C PRO A 520 16.67 -17.49 8.76
N SER A 521 17.24 -16.85 9.79
CA SER A 521 16.97 -15.45 10.14
C SER A 521 17.77 -14.43 9.30
N LYS A 522 18.58 -14.90 8.36
CA LYS A 522 19.39 -14.06 7.45
C LYS A 522 19.25 -14.56 6.02
N ASN A 523 19.31 -13.66 5.06
CA ASN A 523 19.20 -13.98 3.64
C ASN A 523 20.26 -15.00 3.18
N GLN A 524 19.84 -16.25 3.01
CA GLN A 524 20.60 -17.36 2.46
C GLN A 524 19.62 -18.37 1.84
N VAL A 525 20.12 -19.24 0.96
CA VAL A 525 19.31 -20.35 0.43
C VAL A 525 19.07 -21.38 1.54
N TRP A 526 17.81 -21.68 1.84
CA TRP A 526 17.43 -22.75 2.75
C TRP A 526 17.50 -24.10 2.02
N LEU A 527 18.45 -24.93 2.44
CA LEU A 527 18.71 -26.24 1.86
C LEU A 527 18.32 -27.37 2.81
N ALA A 528 17.69 -28.40 2.27
CA ALA A 528 17.41 -29.66 2.94
C ALA A 528 18.41 -30.75 2.51
N ASN A 529 18.64 -31.75 3.37
CA ASN A 529 19.47 -32.92 3.05
C ASN A 529 18.95 -33.70 1.82
N GLN A 530 17.64 -33.70 1.61
CA GLN A 530 16.95 -34.21 0.43
C GLN A 530 16.03 -33.11 -0.08
N CYS A 531 16.35 -32.57 -1.26
CA CYS A 531 15.70 -31.41 -1.84
C CYS A 531 14.73 -31.84 -2.95
N ASP A 532 13.84 -32.78 -2.63
CA ASP A 532 12.94 -33.43 -3.60
C ASP A 532 11.92 -32.46 -4.19
N ASN A 533 11.62 -31.37 -3.48
CA ASN A 533 10.74 -30.31 -3.92
C ASN A 533 11.41 -28.94 -3.75
N ARG A 534 11.15 -28.04 -4.69
CA ARG A 534 11.52 -26.63 -4.64
C ARG A 534 10.31 -25.79 -4.29
N VAL A 535 10.57 -24.60 -3.75
CA VAL A 535 9.53 -23.62 -3.46
C VAL A 535 9.07 -22.92 -4.75
N ILE A 536 7.76 -22.67 -4.84
CA ILE A 536 7.13 -21.76 -5.80
C ILE A 536 6.31 -20.71 -5.02
N ARG A 537 6.32 -19.45 -5.47
CA ARG A 537 5.62 -18.32 -4.81
C ARG A 537 4.91 -17.40 -5.80
N GLY A 538 4.06 -16.50 -5.30
CA GLY A 538 3.43 -15.42 -6.08
C GLY A 538 2.04 -15.70 -6.65
N GLY A 539 1.67 -16.97 -6.82
CA GLY A 539 0.42 -17.34 -7.51
C GLY A 539 0.46 -16.97 -9.00
N SER A 540 -0.61 -17.25 -9.72
CA SER A 540 -0.63 -17.14 -11.18
C SER A 540 -2.00 -16.72 -11.73
N TRP A 541 -2.06 -16.48 -13.03
CA TRP A 541 -3.27 -16.12 -13.79
C TRP A 541 -4.46 -17.07 -13.57
N PHE A 542 -4.19 -18.32 -13.18
CA PHE A 542 -5.20 -19.36 -12.92
C PHE A 542 -5.57 -19.50 -11.44
N ASP A 543 -4.72 -19.05 -10.52
CA ASP A 543 -4.92 -19.28 -9.10
C ASP A 543 -5.95 -18.31 -8.50
N ILE A 544 -6.69 -18.75 -7.49
CA ILE A 544 -7.59 -17.87 -6.73
C ILE A 544 -6.81 -16.77 -5.98
N PRO A 545 -7.43 -15.61 -5.65
CA PRO A 545 -6.72 -14.47 -5.06
C PRO A 545 -5.94 -14.79 -3.77
N ARG A 546 -6.38 -15.78 -2.98
CA ARG A 546 -5.69 -16.23 -1.75
C ARG A 546 -4.25 -16.70 -2.00
N VAL A 547 -3.95 -17.19 -3.20
CA VAL A 547 -2.62 -17.73 -3.57
C VAL A 547 -1.65 -16.62 -3.98
N GLY A 548 -2.17 -15.45 -4.38
CA GLY A 548 -1.36 -14.30 -4.80
C GLY A 548 -0.73 -13.48 -3.66
N ARG A 549 -0.88 -13.90 -2.40
CA ARG A 549 -0.39 -13.14 -1.23
C ARG A 549 1.13 -13.20 -1.11
N SER A 550 1.75 -12.17 -0.52
CA SER A 550 3.20 -12.13 -0.29
C SER A 550 3.74 -13.37 0.44
N ALA A 551 3.00 -13.86 1.45
CA ALA A 551 3.39 -14.99 2.29
C ALA A 551 3.16 -16.37 1.64
N THR A 552 2.40 -16.47 0.54
CA THR A 552 2.05 -17.77 -0.04
C THR A 552 3.27 -18.46 -0.65
N ARG A 553 3.43 -19.72 -0.25
CA ARG A 553 4.41 -20.66 -0.79
C ARG A 553 3.78 -22.02 -1.01
N TYR A 554 4.20 -22.69 -2.06
CA TYR A 554 3.86 -24.08 -2.34
C TYR A 554 5.06 -24.81 -2.95
N ARG A 555 4.86 -26.08 -3.32
CA ARG A 555 5.94 -26.98 -3.70
C ARG A 555 5.68 -27.68 -5.02
N ALA A 556 6.75 -27.94 -5.76
CA ALA A 556 6.76 -28.87 -6.89
C ALA A 556 8.13 -29.54 -7.00
N THR A 557 8.20 -30.71 -7.63
CA THR A 557 9.48 -31.34 -7.95
C THR A 557 10.20 -30.55 -9.05
N PRO A 558 11.54 -30.43 -8.98
CA PRO A 558 12.30 -29.46 -9.80
C PRO A 558 12.33 -29.75 -11.31
N ASP A 559 11.84 -30.92 -11.73
CA ASP A 559 11.72 -31.37 -13.11
C ASP A 559 10.37 -31.01 -13.77
N LEU A 560 9.32 -30.80 -12.97
CA LEU A 560 7.98 -30.49 -13.48
C LEU A 560 7.92 -29.13 -14.20
N LYS A 561 6.93 -29.02 -15.08
CA LYS A 561 6.66 -27.85 -15.93
C LYS A 561 5.16 -27.58 -15.93
N ALA A 562 4.76 -26.33 -15.81
CA ALA A 562 3.36 -25.94 -15.94
C ALA A 562 3.20 -24.62 -16.68
N SER A 563 2.02 -24.40 -17.26
CA SER A 563 1.66 -23.21 -18.02
C SER A 563 1.43 -21.95 -17.19
N ASN A 564 1.54 -22.08 -15.86
CA ASN A 564 1.35 -21.02 -14.89
C ASN A 564 2.59 -20.84 -14.00
N TRP A 565 3.71 -21.51 -14.32
CA TRP A 565 4.99 -21.38 -13.62
C TRP A 565 6.06 -20.77 -14.53
N GLY A 566 6.75 -19.77 -14.02
CA GLY A 566 7.92 -19.14 -14.61
C GLY A 566 8.96 -18.84 -13.52
N PHE A 567 9.71 -17.75 -13.68
CA PHE A 567 10.69 -17.32 -12.69
C PHE A 567 11.11 -15.86 -12.91
N ARG A 568 11.64 -15.24 -11.86
CA ARG A 568 12.44 -14.01 -11.94
C ARG A 568 13.87 -14.29 -11.45
N ILE A 569 14.78 -13.33 -11.55
CA ILE A 569 16.21 -13.52 -11.24
C ILE A 569 16.72 -12.53 -10.22
N VAL A 570 17.72 -12.94 -9.44
CA VAL A 570 18.51 -12.07 -8.55
C VAL A 570 19.94 -11.99 -9.05
N ARG A 571 20.52 -10.79 -9.04
CA ARG A 571 21.96 -10.53 -9.17
C ARG A 571 22.50 -10.14 -7.81
N ILE A 572 23.53 -10.84 -7.36
CA ILE A 572 24.19 -10.53 -6.08
C ILE A 572 25.01 -9.24 -6.22
N ILE A 573 25.08 -8.45 -5.17
CA ILE A 573 25.98 -7.29 -5.07
C ILE A 573 27.29 -7.77 -4.45
N GLN A 574 28.39 -7.64 -5.18
CA GLN A 574 29.73 -7.99 -4.73
C GLN A 574 30.50 -6.72 -4.34
N GLU A 575 31.47 -6.82 -3.40
CA GLU A 575 32.26 -5.67 -2.92
C GLU A 575 32.96 -4.88 -4.04
N ASN A 576 33.23 -5.52 -5.18
CA ASN A 576 33.90 -4.94 -6.33
C ASN A 576 32.96 -4.15 -7.28
N ASP A 577 31.63 -4.26 -7.15
CA ASP A 577 30.67 -3.67 -8.10
C ASP A 577 30.73 -2.12 -8.14
N GLY A 578 31.17 -1.47 -7.06
CA GLY A 578 31.35 -0.02 -7.01
C GLY A 578 32.72 0.48 -7.46
N ILE A 579 33.66 -0.42 -7.81
CA ILE A 579 35.01 -0.05 -8.27
C ILE A 579 35.02 -0.09 -9.79
N SER A 580 34.70 1.05 -10.42
CA SER A 580 34.88 1.20 -11.86
C SER A 580 36.33 0.89 -12.22
N LYS A 581 36.55 -0.11 -13.10
CA LYS A 581 37.85 -0.30 -13.74
C LYS A 581 38.14 0.92 -14.61
N SER A 582 38.91 1.84 -14.07
CA SER A 582 39.65 2.82 -14.85
C SER A 582 40.78 2.09 -15.57
N GLU A 583 40.51 1.69 -16.82
CA GLU A 583 41.56 1.38 -17.81
C GLU A 583 41.93 2.66 -18.58
#